data_AF-W0DK47-F1
#
_entry.id   AF-W0DK47-F1
#
_cell.length_a   1.000
_cell.length_b   1.000
_cell.length_c   1.000
_cell.angle_alpha   90.00
_cell.angle_beta   90.00
_cell.angle_gamma   90.00
#
_symmetry.space_group_name_H-M   'P 1'
#
loop_
_entity.id
_entity.type
_entity.pdbx_description
1 polymer ?
#
loop_
_entity_poly.entity_id
_entity_poly.type
_entity_poly.pdbx_seq_one_letter_code
_entity_poly.pdbx_strand_id
1 'polypeptide(L)'
;MTATLVWLRRDLRLADQPALLAAVERGAPVVPVFVHAPEEEAPWQPGAASNWWLHHSLARLSEALERRGSRLILRRGPTLETLRELVQETGADAVFWNRLYEPAVIRRDRQIKRRLRESGLRVESFNAALLHEPWCIRSGSGDPYRVFSPFWKSCRQAGIDGTPLPEPEALPAPPTAAARPGAAPWPGSESLDALGLLPELRWDAGLDRTWTPGEAGAHRRLHDFLENSAERYHRLRDLPGQPGTSRLSPHLHFGEISPRQIVRALRDAGLDPDSGSAEPFLREIGWREFAHHLLFHFPHTTEAPLNPRFEAFPWRESERDLRAWQQGRTGIPIVDASMRELWQTGWMHNRSRMIVASLLTKNLRMHWLHGARWFWDTLVDADLASNTLGWQWTAGSGADAAPYFRIFNPVLQGERFDPDGRYVRRYVPELERVPASAIHTPRGGRGRAADPALALGYPPPIVDLRESRQAALEAFRRLPTPGAGRS
;
A
#
# COMPACT_ATOMS: atom_id res chain seq x y z
N MET A 1 -26.37 -27.03 -13.84
CA MET A 1 -26.18 -25.82 -13.00
C MET A 1 -25.16 -24.95 -13.70
N THR A 2 -25.46 -23.66 -13.82
CA THR A 2 -24.70 -22.61 -14.51
C THR A 2 -23.57 -22.10 -13.64
N ALA A 3 -22.40 -21.85 -14.23
CA ALA A 3 -21.20 -21.49 -13.49
C ALA A 3 -21.29 -20.10 -12.83
N THR A 4 -20.41 -19.83 -11.86
CA THR A 4 -20.17 -18.51 -11.29
C THR A 4 -18.77 -18.06 -11.67
N LEU A 5 -18.62 -16.89 -12.28
CA LEU A 5 -17.31 -16.25 -12.38
C LEU A 5 -16.99 -15.54 -11.07
N VAL A 6 -15.80 -15.77 -10.53
CA VAL A 6 -15.27 -15.01 -9.38
C VAL A 6 -14.12 -14.16 -9.88
N TRP A 7 -14.36 -12.86 -10.03
CA TRP A 7 -13.38 -11.92 -10.54
C TRP A 7 -12.49 -11.40 -9.40
N LEU A 8 -11.28 -11.94 -9.36
CA LEU A 8 -10.23 -11.66 -8.38
C LEU A 8 -9.37 -10.49 -8.87
N ARG A 9 -9.02 -9.55 -7.98
CA ARG A 9 -8.07 -8.45 -8.26
C ARG A 9 -7.08 -8.29 -7.10
N ARG A 10 -7.37 -7.43 -6.12
CA ARG A 10 -6.52 -7.18 -4.92
C ARG A 10 -7.09 -7.90 -3.71
N ASP A 11 -7.40 -9.17 -3.93
CA ASP A 11 -8.03 -10.10 -2.99
C ASP A 11 -7.53 -11.52 -3.25
N LEU A 12 -6.21 -11.64 -3.44
CA LEU A 12 -5.47 -12.81 -3.92
C LEU A 12 -5.22 -13.84 -2.80
N ARG A 13 -6.31 -14.35 -2.24
CA ARG A 13 -6.33 -15.34 -1.15
C ARG A 13 -7.53 -16.27 -1.29
N LEU A 14 -7.54 -17.37 -0.56
CA LEU A 14 -8.68 -18.30 -0.49
C LEU A 14 -9.45 -18.19 0.83
N ALA A 15 -8.77 -17.88 1.94
CA ALA A 15 -9.40 -17.66 3.24
C ALA A 15 -10.03 -16.26 3.33
N ASP A 16 -11.07 -16.13 4.16
CA ASP A 16 -11.81 -14.88 4.36
C ASP A 16 -12.15 -14.15 3.04
N GLN A 17 -12.66 -14.91 2.06
CA GLN A 17 -12.86 -14.49 0.67
C GLN A 17 -14.37 -14.55 0.35
N PRO A 18 -15.15 -13.48 0.64
CA PRO A 18 -16.61 -13.54 0.61
C PRO A 18 -17.19 -13.79 -0.78
N ALA A 19 -16.59 -13.23 -1.84
CA ALA A 19 -17.03 -13.47 -3.21
C ALA A 19 -16.85 -14.94 -3.62
N LEU A 20 -15.72 -15.55 -3.24
CA LEU A 20 -15.47 -16.97 -3.48
C LEU A 20 -16.42 -17.85 -2.67
N LEU A 21 -16.61 -17.57 -1.38
CA LEU A 21 -17.53 -18.34 -0.54
C LEU A 21 -18.98 -18.26 -1.06
N ALA A 22 -19.46 -17.06 -1.39
CA ALA A 22 -20.79 -16.87 -1.95
C ALA A 22 -20.97 -17.62 -3.29
N ALA A 23 -19.91 -17.76 -4.09
CA ALA A 23 -19.95 -18.55 -5.32
C ALA A 23 -20.05 -20.06 -5.02
N VAL A 24 -19.32 -20.56 -4.02
CA VAL A 24 -19.38 -21.97 -3.58
C VAL A 24 -20.76 -22.31 -3.00
N GLU A 25 -21.35 -21.41 -2.21
CA GLU A 25 -22.68 -21.58 -1.60
C GLU A 25 -23.82 -21.70 -2.63
N ARG A 26 -23.60 -21.30 -3.89
CA ARG A 26 -24.56 -21.55 -4.98
C ARG A 26 -24.67 -23.02 -5.37
N GLY A 27 -23.73 -23.87 -4.96
CA GLY A 27 -23.68 -25.28 -5.31
C GLY A 27 -23.39 -25.55 -6.79
N ALA A 28 -22.82 -24.58 -7.51
CA ALA A 28 -22.53 -24.65 -8.93
C ALA A 28 -21.02 -24.48 -9.20
N PRO A 29 -20.52 -24.83 -10.41
CA PRO A 29 -19.12 -24.62 -10.76
C PRO A 29 -18.65 -23.18 -10.57
N VAL A 30 -17.44 -23.00 -10.06
CA VAL A 30 -16.80 -21.71 -9.80
C VAL A 30 -15.61 -21.58 -10.73
N VAL A 31 -15.53 -20.47 -11.46
CA VAL A 31 -14.42 -20.12 -12.34
C VAL A 31 -13.75 -18.86 -11.78
N PRO A 32 -12.63 -19.01 -11.04
CA PRO A 32 -11.79 -17.88 -10.63
C PRO A 32 -11.13 -17.23 -11.85
N VAL A 33 -11.25 -15.91 -11.96
CA VAL A 33 -10.74 -15.13 -13.10
C VAL A 33 -9.94 -13.94 -12.59
N PHE A 34 -8.78 -13.71 -13.17
CA PHE A 34 -8.05 -12.44 -13.09
C PHE A 34 -8.00 -11.80 -14.48
N VAL A 35 -8.43 -10.53 -14.57
CA VAL A 35 -8.38 -9.74 -15.80
C VAL A 35 -7.34 -8.64 -15.65
N HIS A 36 -6.31 -8.67 -16.49
CA HIS A 36 -5.28 -7.64 -16.55
C HIS A 36 -5.67 -6.52 -17.51
N ALA A 37 -6.08 -5.38 -16.94
CA ALA A 37 -6.45 -4.14 -17.64
C ALA A 37 -5.93 -2.92 -16.87
N PRO A 38 -4.59 -2.74 -16.80
CA PRO A 38 -3.99 -1.66 -16.02
C PRO A 38 -4.47 -0.27 -16.49
N GLU A 39 -4.82 -0.10 -17.75
CA GLU A 39 -5.28 1.16 -18.34
C GLU A 39 -6.57 1.68 -17.67
N GLU A 40 -7.40 0.79 -17.13
CA GLU A 40 -8.64 1.15 -16.44
C GLU A 40 -8.40 1.77 -15.05
N GLU A 41 -7.17 1.70 -14.54
CA GLU A 41 -6.75 2.29 -13.27
C GLU A 41 -6.10 3.67 -13.44
N ALA A 42 -6.14 4.22 -14.66
CA ALA A 42 -5.61 5.55 -14.95
C ALA A 42 -6.18 6.64 -14.00
N PRO A 43 -5.35 7.64 -13.61
CA PRO A 43 -3.95 7.83 -13.99
C PRO A 43 -2.95 7.10 -13.06
N TRP A 44 -3.40 6.14 -12.24
CA TRP A 44 -2.60 5.44 -11.25
C TRP A 44 -2.49 3.95 -11.60
N GLN A 45 -2.02 3.66 -12.82
CA GLN A 45 -1.73 2.28 -13.22
C GLN A 45 -0.65 1.67 -12.32
N PRO A 46 -0.71 0.36 -12.01
CA PRO A 46 0.26 -0.27 -11.11
C PRO A 46 1.72 -0.04 -11.52
N GLY A 47 2.53 0.38 -10.54
CA GLY A 47 3.96 0.61 -10.71
C GLY A 47 4.79 -0.66 -10.86
N ALA A 48 6.07 -0.50 -11.18
CA ALA A 48 6.98 -1.62 -11.48
C ALA A 48 7.12 -2.61 -10.30
N ALA A 49 7.28 -2.12 -9.06
CA ALA A 49 7.36 -2.97 -7.88
C ALA A 49 6.04 -3.72 -7.56
N SER A 50 4.90 -3.05 -7.77
CA SER A 50 3.58 -3.68 -7.65
C SER A 50 3.35 -4.76 -8.70
N ASN A 51 3.80 -4.55 -9.94
CA ASN A 51 3.69 -5.57 -11.01
C ASN A 51 4.55 -6.80 -10.70
N TRP A 52 5.78 -6.61 -10.21
CA TRP A 52 6.62 -7.70 -9.73
C TRP A 52 5.92 -8.52 -8.65
N TRP A 53 5.33 -7.85 -7.65
CA TRP A 53 4.61 -8.53 -6.58
C TRP A 53 3.40 -9.30 -7.12
N LEU A 54 2.58 -8.64 -7.95
CA LEU A 54 1.39 -9.21 -8.57
C LEU A 54 1.69 -10.50 -9.34
N HIS A 55 2.79 -10.53 -10.12
CA HIS A 55 3.20 -11.74 -10.83
C HIS A 55 3.33 -12.93 -9.89
N HIS A 56 4.13 -12.78 -8.84
CA HIS A 56 4.38 -13.85 -7.88
C HIS A 56 3.12 -14.23 -7.09
N SER A 57 2.27 -13.26 -6.74
CA SER A 57 1.00 -13.54 -6.05
C SER A 57 0.02 -14.33 -6.92
N LEU A 58 -0.08 -14.01 -8.22
CA LEU A 58 -0.92 -14.75 -9.16
C LEU A 58 -0.42 -16.19 -9.34
N ALA A 59 0.90 -16.39 -9.43
CA ALA A 59 1.49 -17.72 -9.48
C ALA A 59 1.12 -18.55 -8.24
N ARG A 60 1.29 -17.99 -7.03
CA ARG A 60 0.94 -18.67 -5.77
C ARG A 60 -0.54 -18.93 -5.63
N LEU A 61 -1.39 -18.01 -6.09
CA LEU A 61 -2.83 -18.22 -6.09
C LEU A 61 -3.25 -19.33 -7.05
N SER A 62 -2.64 -19.42 -8.23
CA SER A 62 -2.87 -20.54 -9.16
C SER A 62 -2.52 -21.87 -8.51
N GLU A 63 -1.34 -22.00 -7.90
CA GLU A 63 -0.91 -23.20 -7.16
C GLU A 63 -1.88 -23.55 -6.01
N ALA A 64 -2.40 -22.54 -5.31
CA ALA A 64 -3.38 -22.74 -4.24
C ALA A 64 -4.71 -23.26 -4.81
N LEU A 65 -5.23 -22.66 -5.87
CA LEU A 65 -6.48 -23.07 -6.53
C LEU A 65 -6.39 -24.49 -7.10
N GLU A 66 -5.27 -24.85 -7.74
CA GLU A 66 -5.02 -26.18 -8.30
C GLU A 66 -5.05 -27.26 -7.20
N ARG A 67 -4.48 -27.00 -6.03
CA ARG A 67 -4.55 -27.89 -4.88
C ARG A 67 -5.96 -28.09 -4.32
N ARG A 68 -6.93 -27.23 -4.68
CA ARG A 68 -8.36 -27.36 -4.32
C ARG A 68 -9.20 -27.83 -5.51
N GLY A 69 -8.56 -28.36 -6.56
CA GLY A 69 -9.23 -28.89 -7.76
C GLY A 69 -9.75 -27.81 -8.71
N SER A 70 -9.32 -26.55 -8.55
CA SER A 70 -9.73 -25.42 -9.38
C SER A 70 -8.56 -24.92 -10.24
N ARG A 71 -8.74 -23.78 -10.91
CA ARG A 71 -7.74 -23.14 -11.76
C ARG A 71 -7.97 -21.63 -11.78
N LEU A 72 -6.90 -20.84 -11.83
CA LEU A 72 -6.99 -19.42 -12.11
C LEU A 72 -7.01 -19.18 -13.62
N ILE A 73 -8.05 -18.50 -14.09
CA ILE A 73 -8.14 -18.08 -15.50
C ILE A 73 -7.58 -16.67 -15.64
N LEU A 74 -6.53 -16.53 -16.44
CA LEU A 74 -5.90 -15.26 -16.75
C LEU A 74 -6.42 -14.73 -18.09
N ARG A 75 -6.78 -13.45 -18.11
CA ARG A 75 -7.16 -12.71 -19.32
C ARG A 75 -6.49 -11.35 -19.34
N ARG A 76 -6.41 -10.77 -20.52
CA ARG A 76 -5.95 -9.39 -20.75
C ARG A 76 -6.94 -8.67 -21.65
N GLY A 77 -7.21 -7.40 -21.35
CA GLY A 77 -8.07 -6.55 -22.16
C GLY A 77 -9.20 -5.91 -21.35
N PRO A 78 -10.04 -5.07 -21.99
CA PRO A 78 -11.13 -4.36 -21.33
C PRO A 78 -11.99 -5.29 -20.48
N THR A 79 -12.18 -4.94 -19.20
CA THR A 79 -12.70 -5.89 -18.22
C THR A 79 -14.14 -6.30 -18.54
N LEU A 80 -15.00 -5.36 -18.96
CA LEU A 80 -16.40 -5.65 -19.24
C LEU A 80 -16.54 -6.65 -20.40
N GLU A 81 -15.81 -6.40 -21.48
CA GLU A 81 -15.78 -7.22 -22.69
C GLU A 81 -15.25 -8.62 -22.36
N THR A 82 -14.13 -8.68 -21.65
CA THR A 82 -13.52 -9.93 -21.20
C THR A 82 -14.46 -10.77 -20.33
N LEU A 83 -15.16 -10.15 -19.37
CA LEU A 83 -16.12 -10.86 -18.52
C LEU A 83 -17.34 -11.36 -19.32
N ARG A 84 -17.77 -10.63 -20.35
CA ARG A 84 -18.86 -11.07 -21.24
C ARG A 84 -18.45 -12.27 -22.10
N GLU A 85 -17.24 -12.25 -22.65
CA GLU A 85 -16.67 -13.39 -23.39
C GLU A 85 -16.58 -14.63 -22.51
N LEU A 86 -16.06 -14.49 -21.29
CA LEU A 86 -16.02 -15.57 -20.31
C LEU A 86 -17.41 -16.10 -19.94
N VAL A 87 -18.40 -15.22 -19.77
CA VAL A 87 -19.80 -15.63 -19.55
C VAL A 87 -20.31 -16.48 -20.71
N GLN A 88 -20.01 -16.10 -21.96
CA GLN A 88 -20.39 -16.89 -23.14
C GLN A 88 -19.66 -18.24 -23.21
N GLU A 89 -18.36 -18.28 -22.94
CA GLU A 89 -17.56 -19.52 -22.97
C GLU A 89 -17.98 -20.53 -21.89
N THR A 90 -18.33 -20.04 -20.70
CA THR A 90 -18.59 -20.89 -19.52
C THR A 90 -20.08 -21.16 -19.29
N GLY A 91 -20.97 -20.41 -19.92
CA GLY A 91 -22.39 -20.40 -19.60
C GLY A 91 -22.68 -19.90 -18.18
N ALA A 92 -21.80 -19.07 -17.62
CA ALA A 92 -21.99 -18.51 -16.28
C ALA A 92 -23.20 -17.57 -16.25
N ASP A 93 -24.02 -17.68 -15.21
CA ASP A 93 -25.18 -16.81 -14.98
C ASP A 93 -24.95 -15.80 -13.85
N ALA A 94 -23.79 -15.87 -13.19
CA ALA A 94 -23.40 -14.97 -12.13
C ALA A 94 -21.93 -14.55 -12.20
N VAL A 95 -21.66 -13.32 -11.75
CA VAL A 95 -20.32 -12.76 -11.63
C VAL A 95 -20.19 -12.08 -10.26
N PHE A 96 -19.29 -12.60 -9.42
CA PHE A 96 -19.05 -12.13 -8.05
C PHE A 96 -17.64 -11.57 -7.91
N TRP A 97 -17.48 -10.53 -7.08
CA TRP A 97 -16.17 -9.94 -6.76
C TRP A 97 -16.14 -9.26 -5.40
N ASN A 98 -14.97 -8.91 -4.88
CA ASN A 98 -14.86 -8.09 -3.67
C ASN A 98 -14.66 -6.60 -3.99
N ARG A 99 -15.14 -5.68 -3.17
CA ARG A 99 -15.08 -4.24 -3.48
C ARG A 99 -13.65 -3.71 -3.37
N LEU A 100 -13.31 -2.79 -4.26
CA LEU A 100 -12.14 -1.92 -4.20
C LEU A 100 -12.62 -0.46 -4.12
N TYR A 101 -11.77 0.43 -3.60
CA TYR A 101 -12.20 1.74 -3.10
C TYR A 101 -11.52 2.92 -3.79
N GLU A 102 -10.72 2.67 -4.82
CA GLU A 102 -10.08 3.71 -5.61
C GLU A 102 -11.11 4.38 -6.56
N PRO A 103 -11.01 5.70 -6.81
CA PRO A 103 -12.04 6.43 -7.55
C PRO A 103 -12.29 5.91 -8.97
N ALA A 104 -11.22 5.60 -9.72
CA ALA A 104 -11.32 5.04 -11.08
C ALA A 104 -11.98 3.65 -11.06
N VAL A 105 -11.55 2.81 -10.11
CA VAL A 105 -12.05 1.44 -9.95
C VAL A 105 -13.53 1.43 -9.53
N ILE A 106 -13.95 2.29 -8.60
CA ILE A 106 -15.37 2.43 -8.22
C ILE A 106 -16.22 2.78 -9.43
N ARG A 107 -15.78 3.72 -10.27
CA ARG A 107 -16.52 4.12 -11.49
C ARG A 107 -16.63 2.95 -12.46
N ARG A 108 -15.52 2.26 -12.73
CA ARG A 108 -15.49 1.06 -13.57
C ARG A 108 -16.43 -0.02 -13.04
N ASP A 109 -16.30 -0.42 -11.79
CA ASP A 109 -17.05 -1.52 -11.19
C ASP A 109 -18.56 -1.22 -11.18
N ARG A 110 -18.97 0.04 -10.96
CA ARG A 110 -20.37 0.47 -11.10
C ARG A 110 -20.89 0.29 -12.52
N GLN A 111 -20.10 0.67 -13.52
CA GLN A 111 -20.46 0.50 -14.92
C GLN A 111 -20.57 -0.99 -15.28
N ILE A 112 -19.57 -1.80 -14.92
CA ILE A 112 -19.56 -3.26 -15.17
C ILE A 112 -20.78 -3.91 -14.52
N LYS A 113 -21.02 -3.63 -13.23
CA LYS A 113 -22.16 -4.19 -12.49
C LYS A 113 -23.49 -3.86 -13.16
N ARG A 114 -23.68 -2.61 -13.60
CA ARG A 114 -24.89 -2.20 -14.33
C ARG A 114 -25.03 -2.99 -15.63
N ARG A 115 -23.99 -3.00 -16.47
CA ARG A 115 -24.03 -3.63 -17.81
C ARG A 115 -24.22 -5.14 -17.77
N LEU A 116 -23.61 -5.82 -16.81
CA LEU A 116 -23.79 -7.27 -16.63
C LEU A 116 -25.21 -7.60 -16.13
N ARG A 117 -25.76 -6.81 -15.20
CA ARG A 117 -27.16 -6.97 -14.75
C ARG A 117 -28.19 -6.68 -15.84
N GLU A 118 -27.96 -5.65 -16.65
CA GLU A 118 -28.77 -5.37 -17.86
C GLU A 118 -28.80 -6.55 -18.83
N SER A 119 -27.77 -7.42 -18.79
CA SER A 119 -27.67 -8.63 -19.60
C SER A 119 -28.29 -9.87 -18.91
N GLY A 120 -29.01 -9.70 -17.80
CA GLY A 120 -29.70 -10.77 -17.06
C GLY A 120 -28.82 -11.54 -16.06
N LEU A 121 -27.56 -11.16 -15.86
CA LEU A 121 -26.65 -11.85 -14.94
C LEU A 121 -26.90 -11.47 -13.48
N ARG A 122 -26.75 -12.43 -12.58
CA ARG A 122 -26.68 -12.17 -11.13
C ARG A 122 -25.30 -11.60 -10.79
N VAL A 123 -25.26 -10.35 -10.34
CA VAL A 123 -23.99 -9.66 -10.04
C VAL A 123 -23.97 -9.15 -8.61
N GLU A 124 -23.01 -9.62 -7.83
CA GLU A 124 -22.84 -9.28 -6.42
C GLU A 124 -21.39 -8.90 -6.12
N SER A 125 -21.24 -8.05 -5.10
CA SER A 125 -19.95 -7.51 -4.71
C SER A 125 -19.89 -7.41 -3.18
N PHE A 126 -18.79 -7.79 -2.56
CA PHE A 126 -18.71 -7.98 -1.10
C PHE A 126 -17.56 -7.18 -0.44
N ASN A 127 -17.60 -6.96 0.87
CA ASN A 127 -16.49 -6.34 1.60
C ASN A 127 -15.45 -7.40 2.02
N ALA A 128 -14.25 -7.32 1.46
CA ALA A 128 -13.13 -8.18 1.82
C ALA A 128 -11.85 -7.43 2.18
N ALA A 129 -11.74 -6.15 1.83
CA ALA A 129 -10.50 -5.39 1.99
C ALA A 129 -10.46 -4.58 3.29
N LEU A 130 -11.63 -4.26 3.87
CA LEU A 130 -11.76 -3.35 5.01
C LEU A 130 -12.50 -4.01 6.18
N LEU A 131 -12.24 -3.54 7.40
CA LEU A 131 -13.02 -3.90 8.57
C LEU A 131 -14.45 -3.36 8.44
N HIS A 132 -14.57 -2.12 7.99
CA HIS A 132 -15.85 -1.46 7.77
C HIS A 132 -15.94 -0.83 6.38
N GLU A 133 -17.14 -0.82 5.83
CA GLU A 133 -17.40 -0.03 4.63
C GLU A 133 -17.26 1.48 4.92
N PRO A 134 -16.60 2.28 4.06
CA PRO A 134 -16.35 3.70 4.32
C PRO A 134 -17.61 4.56 4.55
N TRP A 135 -18.76 4.13 4.04
CA TRP A 135 -20.03 4.84 4.21
C TRP A 135 -20.79 4.47 5.49
N CYS A 136 -20.37 3.41 6.20
CA CYS A 136 -20.98 2.95 7.45
C CYS A 136 -20.47 3.70 8.68
N ILE A 137 -19.25 4.24 8.64
CA ILE A 137 -18.66 5.01 9.75
C ILE A 137 -18.88 6.51 9.51
N ARG A 138 -19.68 7.16 10.37
CA ARG A 138 -20.05 8.59 10.24
C ARG A 138 -19.98 9.30 11.58
N SER A 139 -19.75 10.62 11.53
CA SER A 139 -19.84 11.46 12.72
C SER A 139 -21.27 11.53 13.27
N GLY A 140 -21.43 12.06 14.48
CA GLY A 140 -22.75 12.36 15.04
C GLY A 140 -23.58 13.37 14.23
N SER A 141 -22.94 14.19 13.38
CA SER A 141 -23.61 15.10 12.43
C SER A 141 -23.90 14.46 11.06
N GLY A 142 -23.46 13.21 10.83
CA GLY A 142 -23.57 12.52 9.54
C GLY A 142 -22.43 12.83 8.56
N ASP A 143 -21.52 13.73 8.91
CA ASP A 143 -20.37 14.12 8.09
C ASP A 143 -19.26 13.06 8.09
N PRO A 144 -18.43 12.99 7.03
CA PRO A 144 -17.25 12.14 7.02
C PRO A 144 -16.19 12.67 7.99
N TYR A 145 -15.58 11.76 8.74
CA TYR A 145 -14.43 12.09 9.59
C TYR A 145 -13.22 12.60 8.79
N ARG A 146 -12.55 13.63 9.35
CA ARG A 146 -11.28 14.19 8.84
C ARG A 146 -10.14 14.17 9.88
N VAL A 147 -10.38 13.52 11.02
CA VAL A 147 -9.43 13.37 12.13
C VAL A 147 -9.42 11.90 12.54
N PHE A 148 -8.24 11.31 12.71
CA PHE A 148 -8.09 9.87 12.93
C PHE A 148 -8.71 9.38 14.24
N SER A 149 -8.37 10.03 15.36
CA SER A 149 -8.79 9.56 16.69
C SER A 149 -10.31 9.34 16.85
N PRO A 150 -11.20 10.31 16.48
CA PRO A 150 -12.64 10.09 16.58
C PRO A 150 -13.15 9.08 15.55
N PHE A 151 -12.55 9.00 14.36
CA PHE A 151 -12.87 7.96 13.36
C PHE A 151 -12.59 6.56 13.92
N TRP A 152 -11.38 6.35 14.46
CA TRP A 152 -10.96 5.05 14.96
C TRP A 152 -11.78 4.63 16.19
N LYS A 153 -12.11 5.58 17.07
CA LYS A 153 -13.04 5.33 18.18
C LYS A 153 -14.40 4.84 17.67
N SER A 154 -14.94 5.48 16.62
CA SER A 154 -16.22 5.07 16.03
C SER A 154 -16.15 3.68 15.38
N CYS A 155 -15.05 3.36 14.69
CA CYS A 155 -14.82 2.02 14.14
C CYS A 155 -14.83 0.96 15.25
N ARG A 156 -14.06 1.17 16.33
CA ARG A 156 -14.04 0.25 17.46
C ARG A 156 -15.40 0.05 18.11
N GLN A 157 -16.19 1.12 18.25
CA GLN A 157 -17.56 1.04 18.77
C GLN A 157 -18.52 0.28 17.84
N ALA A 158 -18.27 0.29 16.53
CA ALA A 158 -19.04 -0.46 15.54
C ALA A 158 -18.68 -1.95 15.47
N GLY A 159 -17.60 -2.38 16.16
CA GLY A 159 -17.17 -3.78 16.24
C GLY A 159 -16.18 -4.16 15.14
N ILE A 160 -14.96 -4.52 15.53
CA ILE A 160 -13.85 -4.89 14.62
C ILE A 160 -13.58 -6.40 14.59
N ASP A 161 -14.46 -7.17 15.21
CA ASP A 161 -14.27 -8.57 15.58
C ASP A 161 -14.98 -9.58 14.67
N GLY A 162 -15.32 -9.17 13.46
CA GLY A 162 -15.92 -10.08 12.48
C GLY A 162 -15.07 -11.34 12.31
N THR A 163 -15.65 -12.50 12.59
CA THR A 163 -15.02 -13.81 12.39
C THR A 163 -14.64 -13.95 10.92
N PRO A 164 -13.34 -14.17 10.59
CA PRO A 164 -12.92 -14.41 9.22
C PRO A 164 -13.66 -15.62 8.63
N LEU A 165 -14.08 -15.52 7.36
CA LEU A 165 -14.75 -16.63 6.70
C LEU A 165 -13.76 -17.80 6.46
N PRO A 166 -14.22 -19.06 6.53
CA PRO A 166 -13.36 -20.22 6.33
C PRO A 166 -12.84 -20.29 4.89
N GLU A 167 -11.65 -20.90 4.72
CA GLU A 167 -11.16 -21.32 3.41
C GLU A 167 -12.00 -22.52 2.91
N PRO A 168 -12.48 -22.54 1.65
CA PRO A 168 -13.14 -23.72 1.09
C PRO A 168 -12.18 -24.91 0.96
N GLU A 169 -12.54 -26.08 1.50
CA GLU A 169 -11.72 -27.31 1.39
C GLU A 169 -11.56 -27.78 -0.06
N ALA A 170 -12.61 -27.59 -0.87
CA ALA A 170 -12.62 -27.89 -2.29
C ALA A 170 -13.43 -26.82 -3.03
N LEU A 171 -13.08 -26.58 -4.29
CA LEU A 171 -13.81 -25.67 -5.15
C LEU A 171 -14.54 -26.46 -6.24
N PRO A 172 -15.87 -26.31 -6.38
CA PRO A 172 -16.61 -26.95 -7.45
C PRO A 172 -16.07 -26.50 -8.80
N ALA A 173 -15.35 -27.36 -9.51
CA ALA A 173 -14.78 -27.03 -10.81
C ALA A 173 -15.77 -27.30 -11.95
N PRO A 174 -15.66 -26.57 -13.08
CA PRO A 174 -16.27 -27.01 -14.33
C PRO A 174 -15.84 -28.44 -14.66
N PRO A 175 -16.76 -29.31 -15.12
CA PRO A 175 -16.40 -30.67 -15.52
C PRO A 175 -15.38 -30.62 -16.66
N THR A 176 -14.40 -31.53 -16.65
CA THR A 176 -13.56 -31.71 -17.84
C THR A 176 -14.40 -32.30 -18.97
N ALA A 177 -14.12 -31.93 -20.23
CA ALA A 177 -14.84 -32.48 -21.39
C ALA A 177 -14.79 -34.03 -21.46
N ALA A 178 -13.75 -34.64 -20.87
CA ALA A 178 -13.61 -36.08 -20.71
C ALA A 178 -14.59 -36.70 -19.69
N ALA A 179 -15.06 -35.95 -18.70
CA ALA A 179 -15.93 -36.43 -17.62
C ALA A 179 -17.42 -36.42 -17.99
N ARG A 180 -17.87 -35.46 -18.82
CA ARG A 180 -19.26 -35.37 -19.31
C ARG A 180 -19.32 -34.70 -20.69
N PRO A 181 -19.71 -35.41 -21.76
CA PRO A 181 -19.99 -34.80 -23.06
C PRO A 181 -21.09 -33.73 -22.93
N GLY A 182 -20.80 -32.50 -23.34
CA GLY A 182 -21.72 -31.35 -23.26
C GLY A 182 -21.59 -30.46 -22.02
N ALA A 183 -20.67 -30.77 -21.09
CA ALA A 183 -20.30 -29.83 -20.04
C ALA A 183 -19.38 -28.72 -20.59
N ALA A 184 -19.59 -27.47 -20.15
CA ALA A 184 -18.70 -26.37 -20.51
C ALA A 184 -17.29 -26.65 -19.97
N PRO A 185 -16.26 -26.75 -20.82
CA PRO A 185 -14.89 -26.94 -20.37
C PRO A 185 -14.39 -25.71 -19.62
N TRP A 186 -13.22 -25.83 -18.98
CA TRP A 186 -12.47 -24.65 -18.56
C TRP A 186 -12.29 -23.71 -19.76
N PRO A 187 -12.54 -22.39 -19.59
CA PRO A 187 -12.31 -21.43 -20.67
C PRO A 187 -10.81 -21.36 -21.01
N GLY A 188 -10.49 -20.73 -22.15
CA GLY A 188 -9.10 -20.42 -22.50
C GLY A 188 -8.42 -19.63 -21.36
N SER A 189 -7.09 -19.62 -21.30
CA SER A 189 -6.37 -18.79 -20.34
C SER A 189 -5.06 -18.35 -20.96
N GLU A 190 -4.71 -17.09 -20.74
CA GLU A 190 -3.37 -16.59 -21.02
C GLU A 190 -2.34 -17.26 -20.09
N SER A 191 -1.08 -17.28 -20.51
CA SER A 191 0.03 -17.59 -19.61
C SER A 191 0.32 -16.40 -18.70
N LEU A 192 0.89 -16.65 -17.53
CA LEU A 192 1.29 -15.58 -16.62
C LEU A 192 2.37 -14.67 -17.24
N ASP A 193 3.30 -15.25 -18.02
CA ASP A 193 4.36 -14.50 -18.71
C ASP A 193 3.79 -13.56 -19.78
N ALA A 194 2.70 -13.93 -20.45
CA ALA A 194 2.03 -13.08 -21.43
C ALA A 194 1.45 -11.79 -20.80
N LEU A 195 1.30 -11.75 -19.47
CA LEU A 195 0.91 -10.52 -18.76
C LEU A 195 2.06 -9.50 -18.63
N GLY A 196 3.31 -9.85 -18.93
CA GLY A 196 4.43 -8.89 -19.01
C GLY A 196 4.67 -8.12 -17.70
N LEU A 197 4.44 -8.76 -16.55
CA LEU A 197 4.49 -8.12 -15.24
C LEU A 197 5.91 -8.02 -14.64
N LEU A 198 6.82 -8.91 -15.05
CA LEU A 198 8.19 -8.91 -14.58
C LEU A 198 9.06 -7.93 -15.39
N PRO A 199 10.06 -7.30 -14.77
CA PRO A 199 10.91 -6.36 -15.48
C PRO A 199 11.90 -7.06 -16.41
N GLU A 200 12.22 -6.41 -17.54
CA GLU A 200 13.25 -6.88 -18.47
C GLU A 200 14.66 -6.82 -17.86
N LEU A 201 14.97 -5.72 -17.17
CA LEU A 201 16.20 -5.56 -16.40
C LEU A 201 15.99 -6.07 -14.98
N ARG A 202 16.87 -6.95 -14.50
CA ARG A 202 16.79 -7.60 -13.17
C ARG A 202 17.12 -6.67 -11.99
N TRP A 203 16.47 -5.51 -11.92
CA TRP A 203 16.56 -4.58 -10.78
C TRP A 203 15.85 -5.13 -9.52
N ASP A 204 14.97 -6.10 -9.69
CA ASP A 204 14.13 -6.76 -8.69
C ASP A 204 14.85 -7.82 -7.84
N ALA A 205 16.14 -8.10 -8.09
CA ALA A 205 16.88 -9.12 -7.35
C ALA A 205 16.89 -8.92 -5.82
N GLY A 206 16.80 -7.66 -5.36
CA GLY A 206 16.67 -7.36 -3.94
C GLY A 206 15.27 -7.61 -3.38
N LEU A 207 14.23 -7.53 -4.21
CA LEU A 207 12.86 -7.86 -3.86
C LEU A 207 12.73 -9.37 -3.67
N ASP A 208 13.31 -10.19 -4.57
CA ASP A 208 13.34 -11.66 -4.46
C ASP A 208 13.94 -12.12 -3.12
N ARG A 209 15.05 -11.49 -2.69
CA ARG A 209 15.73 -11.82 -1.42
C ARG A 209 14.93 -11.38 -0.19
N THR A 210 14.04 -10.41 -0.34
CA THR A 210 13.36 -9.75 0.77
C THR A 210 11.96 -10.31 1.00
N TRP A 211 11.27 -10.70 -0.07
CA TRP A 211 9.83 -10.94 -0.06
C TRP A 211 9.46 -12.34 -0.55
N THR A 212 8.34 -12.81 -0.04
CA THR A 212 7.67 -14.00 -0.56
C THR A 212 6.20 -13.64 -0.72
N PRO A 213 5.79 -13.14 -1.89
CA PRO A 213 4.39 -12.81 -2.17
C PRO A 213 3.44 -14.02 -2.04
N GLY A 214 2.15 -13.73 -1.85
CA GLY A 214 1.07 -14.71 -1.71
C GLY A 214 0.59 -14.93 -0.27
N GLU A 215 -0.62 -15.50 -0.14
CA GLU A 215 -1.33 -15.76 1.12
C GLU A 215 -0.47 -16.50 2.16
N ALA A 216 0.23 -17.57 1.77
CA ALA A 216 1.11 -18.29 2.68
C ALA A 216 2.27 -17.43 3.20
N GLY A 217 2.80 -16.52 2.37
CA GLY A 217 3.81 -15.55 2.78
C GLY A 217 3.26 -14.54 3.78
N ALA A 218 2.03 -14.08 3.57
CA ALA A 218 1.32 -13.18 4.48
C ALA A 218 1.16 -13.79 5.88
N HIS A 219 0.68 -15.03 5.94
CA HIS A 219 0.47 -15.74 7.19
C HIS A 219 1.79 -16.04 7.93
N ARG A 220 2.86 -16.42 7.22
CA ARG A 220 4.19 -16.56 7.84
C ARG A 220 4.69 -15.25 8.45
N ARG A 221 4.56 -14.12 7.72
CA ARG A 221 4.96 -12.82 8.27
C ARG A 221 4.15 -12.41 9.49
N LEU A 222 2.85 -12.67 9.49
CA LEU A 222 2.00 -12.39 10.65
C LEU A 222 2.43 -13.25 11.84
N HIS A 223 2.65 -14.54 11.63
CA HIS A 223 3.14 -15.45 12.66
C HIS A 223 4.47 -14.98 13.26
N ASP A 224 5.48 -14.73 12.42
CA ASP A 224 6.80 -14.25 12.85
C ASP A 224 6.68 -12.93 13.63
N PHE A 225 5.79 -12.03 13.21
CA PHE A 225 5.53 -10.78 13.91
C PHE A 225 4.93 -11.00 15.30
N LEU A 226 3.92 -11.87 15.41
CA LEU A 226 3.26 -12.20 16.68
C LEU A 226 4.26 -12.79 17.68
N GLU A 227 5.10 -13.73 17.23
CA GLU A 227 6.10 -14.38 18.10
C GLU A 227 7.23 -13.44 18.54
N ASN A 228 7.69 -12.55 17.66
CA ASN A 228 8.97 -11.85 17.88
C ASN A 228 8.83 -10.36 18.23
N SER A 229 7.78 -9.69 17.76
CA SER A 229 7.76 -8.23 17.73
C SER A 229 6.46 -7.59 18.23
N ALA A 230 5.33 -8.28 18.21
CA ALA A 230 4.02 -7.70 18.52
C ALA A 230 3.96 -7.07 19.93
N GLU A 231 4.42 -7.76 20.98
CA GLU A 231 4.41 -7.21 22.34
C GLU A 231 5.29 -5.96 22.51
N ARG A 232 6.41 -5.92 21.78
CA ARG A 232 7.39 -4.83 21.83
C ARG A 232 7.14 -3.78 20.76
N TYR A 233 6.09 -3.93 19.95
CA TYR A 233 5.80 -3.10 18.80
C TYR A 233 5.79 -1.61 19.16
N HIS A 234 5.15 -1.25 20.27
CA HIS A 234 5.06 0.13 20.76
C HIS A 234 6.44 0.80 21.01
N ARG A 235 7.49 0.03 21.31
CA ARG A 235 8.85 0.53 21.53
C ARG A 235 9.70 0.50 20.26
N LEU A 236 9.48 -0.50 19.41
CA LEU A 236 10.35 -0.81 18.27
C LEU A 236 9.91 -0.15 16.97
N ARG A 237 8.61 0.19 16.82
CA ARG A 237 8.01 0.70 15.57
C ARG A 237 8.60 2.01 15.03
N ASP A 238 9.39 2.71 15.82
CA ASP A 238 10.03 3.97 15.43
C ASP A 238 11.51 3.79 15.05
N LEU A 239 12.08 2.57 15.20
CA LEU A 239 13.50 2.29 15.03
C LEU A 239 13.75 1.52 13.71
N PRO A 240 14.07 2.19 12.59
CA PRO A 240 14.20 1.56 11.28
C PRO A 240 15.31 0.50 11.20
N GLY A 241 16.34 0.59 12.05
CA GLY A 241 17.42 -0.40 12.12
C GLY A 241 17.04 -1.71 12.82
N GLN A 242 15.82 -1.83 13.34
CA GLN A 242 15.37 -3.00 14.10
C GLN A 242 14.18 -3.69 13.40
N PRO A 243 14.05 -5.03 13.49
CA PRO A 243 12.91 -5.76 12.96
C PRO A 243 11.66 -5.61 13.85
N GLY A 244 11.21 -4.37 14.05
CA GLY A 244 10.16 -4.00 15.01
C GLY A 244 8.73 -3.98 14.45
N THR A 245 8.56 -4.07 13.13
CA THR A 245 7.26 -3.92 12.43
C THR A 245 6.85 -5.21 11.73
N SER A 246 5.55 -5.39 11.48
CA SER A 246 5.01 -6.61 10.85
C SER A 246 5.43 -6.84 9.40
N ARG A 247 5.75 -5.77 8.65
CA ARG A 247 6.00 -5.81 7.21
C ARG A 247 4.86 -6.48 6.41
N LEU A 248 3.63 -6.36 6.89
CA LEU A 248 2.41 -6.91 6.25
C LEU A 248 1.77 -6.00 5.21
N SER A 249 2.24 -4.75 5.05
CA SER A 249 1.64 -3.76 4.16
C SER A 249 1.45 -4.24 2.70
N PRO A 250 2.42 -4.89 2.02
CA PRO A 250 2.19 -5.37 0.65
C PRO A 250 1.15 -6.51 0.61
N HIS A 251 1.19 -7.44 1.57
CA HIS A 251 0.20 -8.52 1.68
C HIS A 251 -1.23 -7.98 1.88
N LEU A 252 -1.38 -6.93 2.70
CA LEU A 252 -2.66 -6.24 2.89
C LEU A 252 -3.13 -5.48 1.64
N HIS A 253 -2.19 -4.92 0.87
CA HIS A 253 -2.50 -4.19 -0.37
C HIS A 253 -3.03 -5.14 -1.45
N PHE A 254 -2.38 -6.29 -1.65
CA PHE A 254 -2.82 -7.31 -2.62
C PHE A 254 -3.93 -8.24 -2.10
N GLY A 255 -4.38 -8.01 -0.86
CA GLY A 255 -5.45 -8.77 -0.23
C GLY A 255 -5.12 -10.25 -0.04
N GLU A 256 -3.84 -10.56 0.20
CA GLU A 256 -3.34 -11.89 0.54
C GLU A 256 -3.61 -12.26 2.00
N ILE A 257 -3.94 -11.26 2.82
CA ILE A 257 -4.48 -11.41 4.16
C ILE A 257 -5.48 -10.28 4.40
N SER A 258 -6.58 -10.58 5.09
CA SER A 258 -7.58 -9.58 5.45
C SER A 258 -7.25 -8.90 6.78
N PRO A 259 -7.74 -7.67 7.02
CA PRO A 259 -7.61 -7.05 8.34
C PRO A 259 -8.36 -7.84 9.42
N ARG A 260 -9.44 -8.55 9.08
CA ARG A 260 -10.18 -9.41 10.03
C ARG A 260 -9.33 -10.60 10.48
N GLN A 261 -8.58 -11.23 9.57
CA GLN A 261 -7.64 -12.30 9.90
C GLN A 261 -6.54 -11.82 10.85
N ILE A 262 -6.03 -10.59 10.67
CA ILE A 262 -5.05 -9.99 11.58
C ILE A 262 -5.64 -9.78 12.98
N VAL A 263 -6.84 -9.18 13.08
CA VAL A 263 -7.53 -8.97 14.37
C VAL A 263 -7.74 -10.31 15.08
N ARG A 264 -8.20 -11.33 14.34
CA ARG A 264 -8.40 -12.67 14.87
C ARG A 264 -7.11 -13.29 15.40
N ALA A 265 -6.03 -13.22 14.62
CA ALA A 265 -4.73 -13.78 15.01
C ALA A 265 -4.12 -13.11 16.25
N LEU A 266 -4.29 -11.79 16.42
CA LEU A 266 -3.88 -11.10 17.65
C LEU A 266 -4.59 -11.69 18.88
N ARG A 267 -5.90 -11.89 18.78
CA ARG A 267 -6.72 -12.46 19.87
C ARG A 267 -6.35 -13.90 20.17
N ASP A 268 -6.18 -14.72 19.14
CA ASP A 268 -5.79 -16.12 19.30
C ASP A 268 -4.39 -16.24 19.94
N ALA A 269 -3.51 -15.24 19.74
CA ALA A 269 -2.22 -15.12 20.41
C ALA A 269 -2.31 -14.55 21.85
N GLY A 270 -3.50 -14.30 22.39
CA GLY A 270 -3.70 -13.72 23.71
C GLY A 270 -3.36 -12.22 23.81
N LEU A 271 -3.14 -11.56 22.66
CA LEU A 271 -2.87 -10.13 22.60
C LEU A 271 -4.19 -9.37 22.43
N ASP A 272 -4.67 -8.75 23.50
CA ASP A 272 -5.89 -7.96 23.46
C ASP A 272 -5.75 -6.82 22.43
N PRO A 273 -6.57 -6.79 21.36
CA PRO A 273 -6.51 -5.71 20.37
C PRO A 273 -7.07 -4.39 20.93
N ASP A 274 -7.90 -4.47 21.97
CA ASP A 274 -8.63 -3.34 22.53
C ASP A 274 -7.86 -2.61 23.65
N SER A 275 -6.80 -3.22 24.17
CA SER A 275 -5.94 -2.69 25.22
C SER A 275 -4.49 -3.23 25.14
N GLY A 276 -3.62 -2.89 26.11
CA GLY A 276 -2.31 -3.52 26.23
C GLY A 276 -1.30 -3.25 25.10
N SER A 277 -0.48 -4.24 24.79
CA SER A 277 0.69 -4.13 23.89
C SER A 277 0.36 -4.21 22.39
N ALA A 278 -0.80 -4.76 22.03
CA ALA A 278 -1.24 -4.91 20.64
C ALA A 278 -2.11 -3.75 20.12
N GLU A 279 -2.75 -2.96 20.99
CA GLU A 279 -3.51 -1.77 20.57
C GLU A 279 -2.70 -0.85 19.65
N PRO A 280 -1.42 -0.53 19.93
CA PRO A 280 -0.65 0.34 19.05
C PRO A 280 -0.46 -0.24 17.65
N PHE A 281 -0.41 -1.57 17.49
CA PHE A 281 -0.33 -2.22 16.18
C PHE A 281 -1.69 -2.20 15.47
N LEU A 282 -2.76 -2.56 16.18
CA LEU A 282 -4.11 -2.50 15.64
C LEU A 282 -4.49 -1.08 15.18
N ARG A 283 -4.07 -0.06 15.92
CA ARG A 283 -4.29 1.34 15.56
C ARG A 283 -3.71 1.69 14.18
N GLU A 284 -2.64 1.01 13.76
CA GLU A 284 -2.07 1.19 12.41
C GLU A 284 -2.89 0.50 11.32
N ILE A 285 -3.58 -0.60 11.63
CA ILE A 285 -4.66 -1.11 10.77
C ILE A 285 -5.77 -0.07 10.67
N GLY A 286 -6.12 0.58 11.78
CA GLY A 286 -7.04 1.71 11.80
C GLY A 286 -6.60 2.86 10.89
N TRP A 287 -5.30 3.18 10.81
CA TRP A 287 -4.79 4.21 9.90
C TRP A 287 -5.01 3.83 8.42
N ARG A 288 -4.89 2.55 8.07
CA ARG A 288 -5.26 2.05 6.73
C ARG A 288 -6.75 2.22 6.46
N GLU A 289 -7.62 1.86 7.40
CA GLU A 289 -9.08 2.09 7.28
C GLU A 289 -9.39 3.58 7.09
N PHE A 290 -8.71 4.45 7.84
CA PHE A 290 -8.89 5.89 7.74
C PHE A 290 -8.42 6.45 6.39
N ALA A 291 -7.34 5.91 5.83
CA ALA A 291 -6.88 6.28 4.49
C ALA A 291 -7.95 5.97 3.44
N HIS A 292 -8.53 4.76 3.45
CA HIS A 292 -9.61 4.39 2.53
C HIS A 292 -10.89 5.21 2.76
N HIS A 293 -11.22 5.52 4.02
CA HIS A 293 -12.32 6.42 4.36
C HIS A 293 -12.14 7.80 3.71
N LEU A 294 -10.96 8.40 3.86
CA LEU A 294 -10.66 9.71 3.26
C LEU A 294 -10.68 9.65 1.73
N LEU A 295 -10.07 8.63 1.12
CA LEU A 295 -10.06 8.49 -0.34
C LEU A 295 -11.48 8.37 -0.91
N PHE A 296 -12.34 7.59 -0.24
CA PHE A 296 -13.73 7.41 -0.64
C PHE A 296 -14.53 8.72 -0.58
N HIS A 297 -14.41 9.48 0.52
CA HIS A 297 -15.17 10.72 0.72
C HIS A 297 -14.55 11.94 0.01
N PHE A 298 -13.25 11.92 -0.28
CA PHE A 298 -12.51 13.01 -0.91
C PHE A 298 -11.66 12.50 -2.11
N PRO A 299 -12.28 12.00 -3.18
CA PRO A 299 -11.57 11.32 -4.27
C PRO A 299 -10.60 12.21 -5.06
N HIS A 300 -10.82 13.53 -5.06
CA HIS A 300 -9.92 14.51 -5.68
C HIS A 300 -8.53 14.58 -5.01
N THR A 301 -8.39 14.05 -3.78
CA THR A 301 -7.14 14.11 -3.01
C THR A 301 -5.99 13.34 -3.66
N THR A 302 -6.28 12.46 -4.61
CA THR A 302 -5.25 11.75 -5.39
C THR A 302 -4.38 12.69 -6.22
N GLU A 303 -4.89 13.88 -6.59
CA GLU A 303 -4.18 14.83 -7.44
C GLU A 303 -4.18 16.27 -6.89
N ALA A 304 -5.08 16.58 -5.94
CA ALA A 304 -5.21 17.92 -5.34
C ALA A 304 -5.09 17.86 -3.80
N PRO A 305 -4.62 18.92 -3.13
CA PRO A 305 -4.55 18.95 -1.68
C PRO A 305 -5.94 18.97 -1.04
N LEU A 306 -6.14 18.25 0.07
CA LEU A 306 -7.40 18.29 0.82
C LEU A 306 -7.68 19.70 1.38
N ASN A 307 -6.64 20.42 1.77
CA ASN A 307 -6.70 21.83 2.13
C ASN A 307 -6.40 22.69 0.89
N PRO A 308 -7.41 23.34 0.28
CA PRO A 308 -7.25 24.06 -0.98
C PRO A 308 -6.25 25.21 -0.93
N ARG A 309 -5.92 25.74 0.26
CA ARG A 309 -4.90 26.79 0.42
C ARG A 309 -3.54 26.37 -0.16
N PHE A 310 -3.23 25.07 -0.13
CA PHE A 310 -1.97 24.52 -0.63
C PHE A 310 -1.90 24.44 -2.16
N GLU A 311 -3.00 24.69 -2.88
CA GLU A 311 -2.96 24.86 -4.35
C GLU A 311 -2.09 26.07 -4.73
N ALA A 312 -2.10 27.11 -3.90
CA ALA A 312 -1.29 28.32 -4.09
C ALA A 312 0.12 28.21 -3.47
N PHE A 313 0.53 27.04 -2.99
CA PHE A 313 1.85 26.90 -2.36
C PHE A 313 2.96 27.06 -3.43
N PRO A 314 3.99 27.90 -3.19
CA PRO A 314 5.03 28.17 -4.18
C PRO A 314 6.07 27.04 -4.21
N TRP A 315 5.68 25.91 -4.81
CA TRP A 315 6.56 24.76 -5.03
C TRP A 315 7.73 25.12 -5.94
N ARG A 316 8.86 24.46 -5.74
CA ARG A 316 10.11 24.62 -6.49
C ARG A 316 10.29 23.42 -7.41
N GLU A 317 10.68 23.71 -8.65
CA GLU A 317 11.10 22.70 -9.63
C GLU A 317 12.63 22.58 -9.64
N SER A 318 13.14 21.34 -9.59
CA SER A 318 14.58 21.05 -9.71
C SER A 318 14.79 19.58 -10.02
N GLU A 319 15.00 19.25 -11.31
CA GLU A 319 15.27 17.85 -11.72
C GLU A 319 16.52 17.27 -11.03
N ARG A 320 17.54 18.11 -10.82
CA ARG A 320 18.78 17.72 -10.14
C ARG A 320 18.50 17.26 -8.70
N ASP A 321 17.75 18.05 -7.93
CA ASP A 321 17.48 17.75 -6.52
C ASP A 321 16.52 16.55 -6.41
N LEU A 322 15.54 16.46 -7.31
CA LEU A 322 14.62 15.32 -7.36
C LEU A 322 15.36 14.01 -7.65
N ARG A 323 16.24 13.99 -8.66
CA ARG A 323 17.05 12.80 -8.98
C ARG A 323 17.99 12.43 -7.83
N ALA A 324 18.61 13.41 -7.18
CA ALA A 324 19.46 13.15 -6.01
C ALA A 324 18.66 12.55 -4.85
N TRP A 325 17.43 13.02 -4.62
CA TRP A 325 16.50 12.43 -3.65
C TRP A 325 16.10 11.01 -4.03
N GLN A 326 15.64 10.77 -5.27
CA GLN A 326 15.24 9.45 -5.77
C GLN A 326 16.36 8.41 -5.64
N GLN A 327 17.61 8.80 -5.90
CA GLN A 327 18.78 7.91 -5.88
C GLN A 327 19.42 7.73 -4.49
N GLY A 328 18.95 8.43 -3.46
CA GLY A 328 19.62 8.43 -2.15
C GLY A 328 21.05 8.97 -2.23
N ARG A 329 21.20 10.14 -2.85
CA ARG A 329 22.45 10.90 -3.02
C ARG A 329 22.29 12.36 -2.57
N THR A 330 21.48 12.58 -1.56
CA THR A 330 21.20 13.91 -0.99
C THR A 330 22.32 14.44 -0.12
N GLY A 331 23.26 13.59 0.30
CA GLY A 331 24.29 13.93 1.27
C GLY A 331 23.77 13.97 2.71
N ILE A 332 22.53 13.51 2.95
CA ILE A 332 21.89 13.42 4.27
C ILE A 332 21.72 11.92 4.60
N PRO A 333 22.57 11.34 5.47
CA PRO A 333 22.72 9.88 5.59
C PRO A 333 21.44 9.10 5.88
N ILE A 334 20.59 9.57 6.78
CA ILE A 334 19.33 8.88 7.08
C ILE A 334 18.38 8.88 5.87
N VAL A 335 18.36 9.95 5.08
CA VAL A 335 17.53 10.07 3.87
C VAL A 335 18.09 9.15 2.79
N ASP A 336 19.40 9.17 2.59
CA ASP A 336 20.06 8.35 1.58
C ASP A 336 19.92 6.86 1.89
N ALA A 337 20.05 6.46 3.15
CA ALA A 337 19.78 5.11 3.62
C ALA A 337 18.33 4.69 3.33
N SER A 338 17.36 5.56 3.60
CA SER A 338 15.95 5.30 3.34
C SER A 338 15.62 5.12 1.87
N MET A 339 16.13 5.99 1.01
CA MET A 339 15.87 5.91 -0.43
C MET A 339 16.56 4.70 -1.07
N ARG A 340 17.71 4.29 -0.53
CA ARG A 340 18.40 3.04 -0.93
C ARG A 340 17.69 1.80 -0.39
N GLU A 341 17.12 1.82 0.82
CA GLU A 341 16.25 0.74 1.32
C GLU A 341 15.06 0.54 0.39
N LEU A 342 14.40 1.64 0.00
CA LEU A 342 13.29 1.62 -0.95
C LEU A 342 13.69 0.95 -2.26
N TRP A 343 14.79 1.39 -2.86
CA TRP A 343 15.24 0.83 -4.14
C TRP A 343 15.65 -0.65 -4.03
N GLN A 344 16.36 -1.03 -2.97
CA GLN A 344 16.87 -2.39 -2.80
C GLN A 344 15.78 -3.39 -2.41
N THR A 345 14.74 -2.94 -1.70
CA THR A 345 13.76 -3.85 -1.10
C THR A 345 12.34 -3.62 -1.60
N GLY A 346 12.07 -2.56 -2.35
CA GLY A 346 10.72 -2.15 -2.71
C GLY A 346 9.87 -1.72 -1.52
N TRP A 347 10.47 -1.45 -0.35
CA TRP A 347 9.75 -1.07 0.86
C TRP A 347 10.60 -0.09 1.66
N MET A 348 9.96 0.74 2.48
CA MET A 348 10.65 1.66 3.36
C MET A 348 9.96 1.71 4.71
N HIS A 349 10.72 1.75 5.81
CA HIS A 349 10.16 1.90 7.15
C HIS A 349 9.31 3.17 7.27
N ASN A 350 8.19 3.14 8.00
CA ASN A 350 7.26 4.28 8.04
C ASN A 350 7.91 5.59 8.56
N ARG A 351 8.73 5.50 9.63
CA ARG A 351 9.50 6.66 10.11
C ARG A 351 10.41 7.23 9.02
N SER A 352 11.04 6.36 8.23
CA SER A 352 11.89 6.73 7.10
C SER A 352 11.07 7.41 5.99
N ARG A 353 9.89 6.90 5.64
CA ARG A 353 8.96 7.53 4.69
C ARG A 353 8.62 8.96 5.10
N MET A 354 8.31 9.17 6.38
CA MET A 354 8.02 10.49 6.92
C MET A 354 9.21 11.45 6.81
N ILE A 355 10.44 10.98 7.07
CA ILE A 355 11.67 11.79 6.99
C ILE A 355 11.91 12.22 5.54
N VAL A 356 11.92 11.28 4.59
CA VAL A 356 12.21 11.57 3.19
C VAL A 356 11.13 12.44 2.54
N ALA A 357 9.85 12.22 2.90
CA ALA A 357 8.73 13.03 2.42
C ALA A 357 8.78 14.47 2.98
N SER A 358 9.18 14.62 4.24
CA SER A 358 9.36 15.94 4.88
C SER A 358 10.51 16.70 4.25
N LEU A 359 11.64 16.04 3.95
CA LEU A 359 12.75 16.67 3.21
C LEU A 359 12.26 17.17 1.83
N LEU A 360 11.59 16.32 1.05
CA LEU A 360 11.11 16.67 -0.30
C LEU A 360 10.13 17.86 -0.27
N THR A 361 9.09 17.77 0.56
CA THR A 361 7.99 18.73 0.56
C THR A 361 8.29 20.01 1.33
N LYS A 362 9.21 19.98 2.30
CA LYS A 362 9.49 21.14 3.16
C LYS A 362 10.86 21.74 2.88
N ASN A 363 11.95 20.99 2.98
CA ASN A 363 13.29 21.54 2.75
C ASN A 363 13.54 21.81 1.25
N LEU A 364 13.23 20.86 0.38
CA LEU A 364 13.38 21.03 -1.07
C LEU A 364 12.20 21.81 -1.69
N ARG A 365 11.09 21.95 -0.95
CA ARG A 365 9.84 22.60 -1.37
C ARG A 365 9.33 22.09 -2.72
N MET A 366 9.50 20.80 -3.01
CA MET A 366 9.01 20.20 -4.24
C MET A 366 7.60 19.65 -4.04
N HIS A 367 6.81 19.61 -5.11
CA HIS A 367 5.44 19.13 -5.03
C HIS A 367 5.39 17.67 -4.56
N TRP A 368 4.48 17.36 -3.63
CA TRP A 368 4.36 16.03 -3.02
C TRP A 368 4.05 14.93 -4.05
N LEU A 369 3.38 15.29 -5.17
CA LEU A 369 3.11 14.34 -6.26
C LEU A 369 4.36 13.73 -6.88
N HIS A 370 5.51 14.44 -6.93
CA HIS A 370 6.75 13.84 -7.43
C HIS A 370 7.17 12.64 -6.56
N GLY A 371 7.08 12.83 -5.24
CA GLY A 371 7.35 11.77 -4.27
C GLY A 371 6.30 10.68 -4.32
N ALA A 372 5.01 11.03 -4.42
CA ALA A 372 3.90 10.08 -4.50
C ALA A 372 4.02 9.17 -5.72
N ARG A 373 4.42 9.71 -6.88
CA ARG A 373 4.65 8.96 -8.12
C ARG A 373 5.89 8.08 -8.05
N TRP A 374 6.98 8.58 -7.44
CA TRP A 374 8.17 7.76 -7.21
C TRP A 374 7.86 6.57 -6.29
N PHE A 375 7.15 6.82 -5.18
CA PHE A 375 6.72 5.78 -4.26
C PHE A 375 5.77 4.79 -4.93
N TRP A 376 4.86 5.28 -5.78
CA TRP A 376 3.94 4.44 -6.53
C TRP A 376 4.64 3.43 -7.45
N ASP A 377 5.73 3.85 -8.09
CA ASP A 377 6.48 2.99 -9.01
C ASP A 377 7.38 1.97 -8.28
N THR A 378 7.90 2.35 -7.11
CA THR A 378 8.98 1.62 -6.44
C THR A 378 8.56 0.86 -5.19
N LEU A 379 7.37 1.10 -4.63
CA LEU A 379 6.88 0.37 -3.46
C LEU A 379 6.09 -0.88 -3.84
N VAL A 380 6.39 -2.00 -3.20
CA VAL A 380 5.56 -3.22 -3.25
C VAL A 380 4.24 -3.06 -2.48
N ASP A 381 4.12 -2.02 -1.65
CA ASP A 381 2.91 -1.69 -0.90
C ASP A 381 2.28 -0.36 -1.33
N ALA A 382 2.39 -0.04 -2.63
CA ALA A 382 1.83 1.15 -3.25
C ALA A 382 0.28 1.15 -3.25
N ASP A 383 -0.30 1.47 -2.10
CA ASP A 383 -1.74 1.64 -1.89
C ASP A 383 -2.16 3.10 -2.09
N LEU A 384 -3.13 3.37 -2.97
CA LEU A 384 -3.44 4.75 -3.37
C LEU A 384 -3.97 5.57 -2.21
N ALA A 385 -4.79 4.97 -1.34
CA ALA A 385 -5.35 5.63 -0.18
C ALA A 385 -4.23 6.00 0.81
N SER A 386 -3.43 5.01 1.20
CA SER A 386 -2.37 5.16 2.20
C SER A 386 -1.24 6.07 1.70
N ASN A 387 -0.84 5.95 0.43
CA ASN A 387 0.16 6.80 -0.19
C ASN A 387 -0.32 8.26 -0.24
N THR A 388 -1.57 8.49 -0.69
CA THR A 388 -2.16 9.84 -0.73
C THR A 388 -2.23 10.46 0.65
N LEU A 389 -2.77 9.73 1.65
CA LEU A 389 -2.83 10.21 3.03
C LEU A 389 -1.43 10.56 3.56
N GLY A 390 -0.45 9.66 3.43
CA GLY A 390 0.88 9.87 3.99
C GLY A 390 1.62 11.08 3.40
N TRP A 391 1.55 11.26 2.09
CA TRP A 391 2.17 12.40 1.40
C TRP A 391 1.52 13.72 1.80
N GLN A 392 0.18 13.80 1.78
CA GLN A 392 -0.52 15.02 2.15
C GLN A 392 -0.39 15.34 3.64
N TRP A 393 -0.38 14.33 4.51
CA TRP A 393 -0.16 14.49 5.95
C TRP A 393 1.21 15.08 6.23
N THR A 394 2.25 14.61 5.53
CA THR A 394 3.62 15.12 5.67
C THR A 394 3.77 16.51 5.07
N ALA A 395 3.15 16.76 3.91
CA ALA A 395 3.14 18.07 3.25
C ALA A 395 2.35 19.14 4.01
N GLY A 396 1.57 18.78 5.03
CA GLY A 396 0.74 19.70 5.81
C GLY A 396 -0.58 20.09 5.12
N SER A 397 -0.91 19.45 3.99
CA SER A 397 -2.08 19.76 3.15
C SER A 397 -3.26 18.80 3.36
N GLY A 398 -3.06 17.70 4.09
CA GLY A 398 -4.02 16.62 4.25
C GLY A 398 -4.90 16.70 5.51
N ALA A 399 -5.74 15.68 5.66
CA ALA A 399 -6.50 15.43 6.89
C ALA A 399 -5.56 15.10 8.06
N ASP A 400 -5.92 15.55 9.26
CA ASP A 400 -5.14 15.32 10.49
C ASP A 400 -3.64 15.68 10.38
N ALA A 401 -3.29 16.53 9.42
CA ALA A 401 -1.90 16.77 9.03
C ALA A 401 -1.09 17.40 10.15
N ALA A 402 0.17 16.97 10.27
CA ALA A 402 1.11 17.66 11.15
C ALA A 402 1.20 19.13 10.73
N PRO A 403 1.11 20.09 11.67
CA PRO A 403 1.18 21.51 11.33
C PRO A 403 2.40 21.80 10.47
N TYR A 404 2.23 22.53 9.35
CA TYR A 404 3.28 22.70 8.34
C TYR A 404 4.63 23.14 8.93
N PHE A 405 4.59 24.07 9.89
CA PHE A 405 5.75 24.62 10.59
C PHE A 405 6.59 23.59 11.38
N ARG A 406 6.07 22.38 11.62
CA ARG A 406 6.84 21.23 12.11
C ARG A 406 7.62 20.61 10.94
N ILE A 407 8.70 21.26 10.54
CA ILE A 407 9.67 20.73 9.57
C ILE A 407 10.65 19.83 10.32
N PHE A 408 10.81 18.58 9.88
CA PHE A 408 11.74 17.66 10.50
C PHE A 408 13.18 18.06 10.17
N ASN A 409 14.03 18.11 11.19
CA ASN A 409 15.47 18.13 10.94
C ASN A 409 15.92 16.68 10.75
N PRO A 410 16.26 16.24 9.52
CA PRO A 410 16.59 14.84 9.25
C PRO A 410 17.78 14.36 10.08
N VAL A 411 18.75 15.21 10.40
CA VAL A 411 19.88 14.86 11.28
C VAL A 411 19.39 14.45 12.67
N LEU A 412 18.60 15.31 13.32
CA LEU A 412 18.05 15.03 14.66
C LEU A 412 17.10 13.83 14.65
N GLN A 413 16.41 13.58 13.54
CA GLN A 413 15.60 12.37 13.38
C GLN A 413 16.50 11.12 13.29
N GLY A 414 17.58 11.17 12.53
CA GLY A 414 18.58 10.11 12.44
C GLY A 414 19.18 9.79 13.81
N GLU A 415 19.66 10.80 14.54
CA GLU A 415 20.23 10.63 15.89
C GLU A 415 19.23 10.01 16.88
N ARG A 416 17.94 10.35 16.75
CA ARG A 416 16.90 9.83 17.65
C ARG A 416 16.48 8.39 17.31
N PHE A 417 16.34 8.06 16.03
CA PHE A 417 15.72 6.81 15.58
C PHE A 417 16.71 5.77 15.07
N ASP A 418 17.94 6.18 14.76
CA ASP A 418 19.09 5.33 14.44
C ASP A 418 20.32 5.81 15.24
N PRO A 419 20.27 5.77 16.58
CA PRO A 419 21.31 6.38 17.45
C PRO A 419 22.69 5.76 17.24
N ASP A 420 22.72 4.44 16.97
CA ASP A 420 23.96 3.73 16.70
C ASP A 420 24.42 3.90 15.25
N GLY A 421 23.58 4.36 14.33
CA GLY A 421 23.87 4.41 12.89
C GLY A 421 23.76 3.06 12.17
N ARG A 422 23.10 2.05 12.75
CA ARG A 422 23.03 0.70 12.17
C ARG A 422 22.27 0.69 10.85
N TYR A 423 21.17 1.43 10.80
CA TYR A 423 20.35 1.54 9.59
C TYR A 423 21.12 2.28 8.48
N VAL A 424 21.77 3.39 8.80
CA VAL A 424 22.62 4.11 7.83
C VAL A 424 23.72 3.22 7.28
N ARG A 425 24.50 2.53 8.12
CA ARG A 425 25.60 1.67 7.65
C ARG A 425 25.13 0.53 6.75
N ARG A 426 23.94 -0.02 7.02
CA ARG A 426 23.37 -1.11 6.22
C ARG A 426 23.11 -0.68 4.77
N TYR A 427 22.59 0.52 4.55
CA TYR A 427 22.15 0.96 3.22
C TYR A 427 23.10 1.98 2.56
N VAL A 428 24.00 2.57 3.34
CA VAL A 428 25.06 3.50 2.91
C VAL A 428 26.41 2.93 3.36
N PRO A 429 26.87 1.81 2.77
CA PRO A 429 28.07 1.08 3.22
C PRO A 429 29.34 1.93 3.12
N GLU A 430 29.38 2.94 2.26
CA GLU A 430 30.48 3.89 2.21
C GLU A 430 30.64 4.71 3.51
N LEU A 431 29.65 4.72 4.41
CA LEU A 431 29.74 5.35 5.74
C LEU A 431 29.97 4.34 6.88
N GLU A 432 30.23 3.07 6.58
CA GLU A 432 30.37 2.00 7.59
C GLU A 432 31.38 2.35 8.69
N ARG A 433 32.52 2.92 8.32
CA ARG A 433 33.62 3.25 9.24
C ARG A 433 33.44 4.58 9.97
N VAL A 434 32.37 5.33 9.71
CA VAL A 434 32.11 6.59 10.39
C VAL A 434 31.62 6.31 11.82
N PRO A 435 32.20 6.97 12.85
CA PRO A 435 31.75 6.81 14.23
C PRO A 435 30.27 7.14 14.40
N ALA A 436 29.57 6.45 15.31
CA ALA A 436 28.14 6.67 15.54
C ALA A 436 27.80 8.14 15.87
N SER A 437 28.67 8.83 16.62
CA SER A 437 28.51 10.26 16.95
C SER A 437 28.57 11.21 15.75
N ALA A 438 29.10 10.76 14.60
CA ALA A 438 29.25 11.57 13.38
C ALA A 438 28.46 11.00 12.19
N ILE A 439 27.83 9.84 12.31
CA ILE A 439 27.22 9.11 11.17
C ILE A 439 26.11 9.91 10.47
N HIS A 440 25.39 10.75 11.20
CA HIS A 440 24.31 11.60 10.67
C HIS A 440 24.77 12.99 10.24
N THR A 441 26.01 13.37 10.57
CA THR A 441 26.67 14.62 10.16
C THR A 441 28.13 14.39 9.74
N PRO A 442 28.38 13.52 8.75
CA PRO A 442 29.73 13.01 8.50
C PRO A 442 30.74 14.10 8.10
N ARG A 443 30.27 15.25 7.61
CA ARG A 443 31.07 16.43 7.24
C ARG A 443 31.02 17.59 8.26
N GLY A 444 30.23 17.46 9.33
CA GLY A 444 29.84 18.56 10.23
C GLY A 444 30.55 18.60 11.59
N GLY A 445 31.50 17.71 11.84
CA GLY A 445 32.28 17.71 13.08
C GLY A 445 33.17 18.95 13.18
N ARG A 446 33.07 19.71 14.28
CA ARG A 446 34.06 20.74 14.62
C ARG A 446 35.41 20.06 14.92
N GLY A 447 36.24 19.84 13.90
CA GLY A 447 37.56 19.27 14.07
C GLY A 447 38.25 19.00 12.73
N ARG A 448 39.45 19.57 12.54
CA ARG A 448 40.29 19.52 11.34
C ARG A 448 40.92 18.14 11.04
N ALA A 449 40.26 17.03 11.36
CA ALA A 449 40.68 15.72 10.87
C ALA A 449 39.99 15.48 9.52
N ALA A 450 40.76 15.05 8.51
CA ALA A 450 40.31 14.83 7.13
C ALA A 450 38.89 14.24 7.07
N ASP A 451 37.97 14.92 6.38
CA ASP A 451 36.56 14.54 6.24
C ASP A 451 36.45 13.08 5.78
N PRO A 452 36.11 12.13 6.68
CA PRO A 452 36.12 10.71 6.34
C PRO A 452 35.13 10.39 5.21
N ALA A 453 34.04 11.15 5.07
CA ALA A 453 33.06 10.95 4.01
C ALA A 453 33.50 11.52 2.66
N LEU A 454 34.30 12.60 2.65
CA LEU A 454 34.92 13.11 1.42
C LEU A 454 35.95 12.11 0.86
N ALA A 455 36.73 11.48 1.74
CA ALA A 455 37.67 10.41 1.38
C ALA A 455 36.97 9.13 0.87
N LEU A 456 35.71 8.92 1.27
CA LEU A 456 34.89 7.75 0.90
C LEU A 456 33.93 8.02 -0.28
N GLY A 457 33.98 9.21 -0.90
CA GLY A 457 33.19 9.53 -2.09
C GLY A 457 31.69 9.81 -1.85
N TYR A 458 31.26 9.95 -0.60
CA TYR A 458 29.86 10.27 -0.26
C TYR A 458 29.53 11.74 -0.58
N PRO A 459 28.39 12.10 -1.19
CA PRO A 459 28.14 13.45 -1.71
C PRO A 459 27.97 14.54 -0.62
N PRO A 460 28.23 15.83 -0.94
CA PRO A 460 27.85 16.94 -0.07
C PRO A 460 26.31 17.04 0.07
N PRO A 461 25.80 17.61 1.17
CA PRO A 461 24.38 17.93 1.30
C PRO A 461 23.88 18.79 0.13
N ILE A 462 22.79 18.39 -0.49
CA ILE A 462 22.16 19.13 -1.62
C ILE A 462 21.44 20.41 -1.17
N VAL A 463 21.26 20.58 0.14
CA VAL A 463 20.54 21.72 0.72
C VAL A 463 21.07 22.03 2.12
N ASP A 464 21.16 23.32 2.47
CA ASP A 464 21.36 23.75 3.86
C ASP A 464 20.04 23.63 4.64
N LEU A 465 20.02 22.85 5.71
CA LEU A 465 18.80 22.53 6.47
C LEU A 465 18.24 23.75 7.23
N ARG A 466 19.08 24.72 7.61
CA ARG A 466 18.65 25.92 8.33
C ARG A 466 18.03 26.93 7.37
N GLU A 467 18.72 27.22 6.28
CA GLU A 467 18.24 28.16 5.25
C GLU A 467 16.96 27.64 4.58
N SER A 468 16.94 26.36 4.21
CA SER A 468 15.75 25.76 3.59
C SER A 468 14.54 25.73 4.53
N ARG A 469 14.75 25.48 5.83
CA ARG A 469 13.68 25.58 6.83
C ARG A 469 13.09 27.00 6.86
N GLN A 470 13.94 28.02 6.86
CA GLN A 470 13.48 29.41 6.87
C GLN A 470 12.67 29.73 5.60
N ALA A 471 13.19 29.37 4.43
CA ALA A 471 12.51 29.56 3.16
C ALA A 471 11.14 28.86 3.10
N ALA A 472 11.02 27.66 3.67
CA ALA A 472 9.76 26.93 3.76
C ALA A 472 8.73 27.62 4.66
N LEU A 473 9.16 28.17 5.80
CA LEU A 473 8.28 28.94 6.68
C LEU A 473 7.82 30.24 6.03
N GLU A 474 8.69 30.91 5.29
CA GLU A 474 8.34 32.10 4.52
C GLU A 474 7.34 31.80 3.41
N ALA A 475 7.54 30.71 2.66
CA ALA A 475 6.57 30.23 1.67
C ALA A 475 5.21 29.93 2.30
N PHE A 476 5.19 29.26 3.45
CA PHE A 476 3.95 28.96 4.17
C PHE A 476 3.21 30.21 4.65
N ARG A 477 3.92 31.24 5.12
CA ARG A 477 3.31 32.53 5.53
C ARG A 477 2.65 33.28 4.37
N ARG A 478 3.05 33.02 3.13
CA ARG A 478 2.44 33.61 1.93
C ARG A 478 1.13 32.94 1.52
N LEU A 479 0.77 31.80 2.13
CA LEU A 479 -0.50 31.14 1.81
C LEU A 479 -1.69 32.03 2.19
N PRO A 480 -2.76 32.05 1.37
CA PRO A 480 -3.96 32.82 1.68
C PRO A 480 -4.52 32.50 3.07
N THR A 481 -4.98 33.50 3.81
CA THR A 481 -5.65 33.28 5.12
C THR A 481 -7.03 32.64 4.89
N PRO A 482 -7.50 31.71 5.76
CA PRO A 482 -8.84 31.15 5.61
C PRO A 482 -9.90 32.27 5.61
N GLY A 483 -10.68 32.39 4.52
CA GLY A 483 -11.82 33.32 4.43
C GLY A 483 -11.68 34.51 3.47
N ALA A 484 -10.53 34.74 2.83
CA ALA A 484 -10.33 35.93 1.97
C ALA A 484 -10.78 35.77 0.49
N GLY A 485 -11.62 34.77 0.16
CA GLY A 485 -11.90 34.39 -1.24
C GLY A 485 -13.33 33.99 -1.54
N ARG A 486 -14.32 34.55 -0.83
CA ARG A 486 -15.73 34.56 -1.25
C ARG A 486 -16.34 35.91 -0.89
N SER A 487 -16.18 36.87 -1.79
CA SER A 487 -17.00 38.07 -1.91
C SER A 487 -17.34 38.26 -3.38
#